data_AF-A0A7S1RLJ8-F1
#
_entry.id   AF-A0A7S1RLJ8-F1
#
_cell.length_a   1.000
_cell.length_b   1.000
_cell.length_c   1.000
_cell.angle_alpha   90.00
_cell.angle_beta   90.00
_cell.angle_gamma   90.00
#
_symmetry.space_group_name_H-M   'P 1'
#
loop_
_entity.id
_entity.type
_entity.pdbx_description
1 polymer ?
#
loop_
_entity_poly.entity_id
_entity_poly.type
_entity_poly.pdbx_seq_one_letter_code
_entity_poly.pdbx_strand_id
1 'polypeptide(L)'
;VECRPSPSTTPVTRAYDEDGNRWVCEHRWRGVLALARLRKVLGQQGVLDRSQVHTTWFFEEGFLGWCIGKVAFVAISRGHDWSTGMGSKRSLNLTTWWTPLKAGLYCNLAEEFGTVPEPRYWSHRCSGGPPVEVGENGTIVRGFLASGGMVVLHANYSAVREGSEVVGLVD
;
A
#
# COMPACT_ATOMS: atom_id res chain seq x y z
N VAL A 1 -10.69 -5.48 24.35
CA VAL A 1 -11.07 -4.14 23.87
C VAL A 1 -11.54 -4.29 22.44
N GLU A 2 -12.81 -3.99 22.20
CA GLU A 2 -13.41 -4.01 20.86
C GLU A 2 -13.19 -2.64 20.21
N CYS A 3 -12.88 -2.65 18.91
CA CYS A 3 -12.46 -1.49 18.15
C CYS A 3 -13.40 -1.29 16.96
N ARG A 4 -13.67 -0.04 16.62
CA ARG A 4 -14.44 0.30 15.42
C ARG A 4 -13.68 -0.10 14.15
N PRO A 5 -14.38 -0.57 13.11
CA PRO A 5 -13.77 -0.75 11.79
C PRO A 5 -13.35 0.60 11.20
N SER A 6 -12.53 0.61 10.15
CA SER A 6 -12.30 1.84 9.40
C SER A 6 -13.62 2.29 8.76
N PRO A 7 -13.98 3.59 8.83
CA PRO A 7 -15.18 4.08 8.19
C PRO A 7 -15.08 3.93 6.66
N SER A 8 -16.20 3.59 6.02
CA SER A 8 -16.29 3.46 4.57
C SER A 8 -16.79 4.74 3.88
N THR A 9 -17.19 5.75 4.64
CA THR A 9 -17.70 7.03 4.14
C THR A 9 -17.13 8.19 4.93
N THR A 10 -16.98 9.33 4.26
CA THR A 10 -16.64 10.62 4.88
C THR A 10 -17.68 11.68 4.48
N PRO A 11 -18.19 12.47 5.43
CA PRO A 11 -18.10 12.29 6.88
C PRO A 11 -18.64 10.92 7.34
N VAL A 12 -18.27 10.49 8.55
CA VAL A 12 -18.80 9.24 9.12
C VAL A 12 -20.31 9.35 9.37
N THR A 13 -21.01 8.23 9.32
CA THR A 13 -22.45 8.22 9.58
C THR A 13 -22.73 8.29 11.07
N ARG A 14 -23.92 8.78 11.44
CA ARG A 14 -24.41 8.71 12.82
C ARG A 14 -24.40 7.26 13.36
N ALA A 15 -24.73 6.28 12.50
CA ALA A 15 -24.70 4.88 12.86
C ALA A 15 -23.28 4.38 13.19
N TYR A 16 -22.25 4.89 12.51
CA TYR A 16 -20.88 4.66 12.90
C TYR A 16 -20.63 5.23 14.30
N ASP A 17 -20.94 6.51 14.53
CA ASP A 17 -20.72 7.19 15.83
C ASP A 17 -21.45 6.52 17.01
N GLU A 18 -22.62 5.93 16.78
CA GLU A 18 -23.46 5.31 17.79
C GLU A 18 -23.31 3.77 17.90
N ASP A 19 -22.30 3.16 17.28
CA ASP A 19 -22.12 1.69 17.20
C ASP A 19 -21.83 0.96 18.55
N GLY A 20 -21.79 1.69 19.66
CA GLY A 20 -21.52 1.15 21.00
C GLY A 20 -20.05 0.87 21.30
N ASN A 21 -19.16 0.88 20.31
CA ASN A 21 -17.73 0.71 20.52
C ASN A 21 -17.11 2.02 20.99
N ARG A 22 -16.43 2.00 22.13
CA ARG A 22 -15.78 3.21 22.67
C ARG A 22 -14.49 3.60 21.94
N TRP A 23 -13.82 2.64 21.28
CA TRP A 23 -12.47 2.83 20.76
C TRP A 23 -12.43 2.74 19.24
N VAL A 24 -11.85 3.74 18.58
CA VAL A 24 -11.68 3.73 17.11
C VAL A 24 -10.55 2.80 16.67
N CYS A 25 -9.43 2.81 17.41
CA CYS A 25 -8.23 2.02 17.13
C CYS A 25 -7.71 2.14 15.68
N GLU A 26 -7.51 3.35 15.19
CA GLU A 26 -7.00 3.60 13.82
C GLU A 26 -5.70 2.84 13.52
N HIS A 27 -4.86 2.65 14.56
CA HIS A 27 -3.65 1.83 14.51
C HIS A 27 -3.90 0.35 14.20
N ARG A 28 -5.14 -0.13 14.10
CA ARG A 28 -5.50 -1.50 13.70
C ARG A 28 -6.22 -1.56 12.36
N TRP A 29 -6.50 -0.42 11.76
CA TRP A 29 -7.11 -0.38 10.44
C TRP A 29 -6.18 -1.01 9.41
N ARG A 30 -6.79 -1.57 8.37
CA ARG A 30 -6.11 -2.20 7.24
C ARG A 30 -5.02 -1.25 6.70
N GLY A 31 -3.84 -1.80 6.45
CA GLY A 31 -2.67 -1.05 5.97
C GLY A 31 -1.93 -0.23 7.02
N VAL A 32 -2.58 0.31 8.06
CA VAL A 32 -1.94 1.28 8.98
C VAL A 32 -0.71 0.70 9.68
N LEU A 33 -0.81 -0.52 10.24
CA LEU A 33 0.34 -1.18 10.88
C LEU A 33 1.45 -1.51 9.88
N ALA A 34 1.08 -1.96 8.68
CA ALA A 34 2.03 -2.29 7.63
C ALA A 34 2.78 -1.05 7.14
N LEU A 35 2.11 0.10 7.03
CA LEU A 35 2.72 1.38 6.67
C LEU A 35 3.58 1.95 7.80
N ALA A 36 3.17 1.79 9.06
CA ALA A 36 4.01 2.13 10.20
C ALA A 36 5.30 1.27 10.21
N ARG A 37 5.18 -0.03 9.92
CA ARG A 37 6.33 -0.93 9.76
C ARG A 37 7.21 -0.52 8.59
N LEU A 38 6.63 -0.19 7.44
CA LEU A 38 7.36 0.29 6.26
C LEU A 38 8.21 1.51 6.63
N ARG A 39 7.63 2.51 7.30
CA ARG A 39 8.38 3.70 7.74
C ARG A 39 9.58 3.31 8.62
N LYS A 40 9.40 2.38 9.56
CA LYS A 40 10.50 1.88 10.40
C LYS A 40 11.60 1.22 9.55
N VAL A 41 11.24 0.37 8.58
CA VAL A 41 12.20 -0.31 7.70
C VAL A 41 12.96 0.69 6.83
N LEU A 42 12.27 1.65 6.22
CA LEU A 42 12.92 2.72 5.43
C LEU A 42 13.88 3.54 6.28
N GLY A 43 13.54 3.81 7.55
CA GLY A 43 14.43 4.49 8.49
C GLY A 43 15.69 3.67 8.83
N GLN A 44 15.53 2.37 9.06
CA GLN A 44 16.65 1.45 9.29
C GLN A 44 17.56 1.30 8.06
N GLN A 45 17.01 1.48 6.86
CA GLN A 45 17.76 1.48 5.61
C GLN A 45 18.40 2.85 5.28
N GLY A 46 18.13 3.89 6.08
CA GLY A 46 18.67 5.23 5.85
C GLY A 46 18.06 5.96 4.65
N VAL A 47 16.86 5.57 4.19
CA VAL A 47 16.24 6.12 2.97
C VAL A 47 15.04 7.04 3.22
N LEU A 48 14.88 7.55 4.45
CA LEU A 48 13.83 8.53 4.79
C LEU A 48 14.21 9.99 4.53
N ASP A 49 15.39 10.24 3.98
CA ASP A 49 15.78 11.60 3.60
C ASP A 49 15.02 12.09 2.36
N ARG A 50 14.75 13.41 2.28
CA ARG A 50 14.01 14.01 1.16
C ARG A 50 14.70 13.78 -0.18
N SER A 51 16.04 13.72 -0.22
CA SER A 51 16.80 13.43 -1.45
C SER A 51 16.53 12.04 -2.03
N GLN A 52 15.99 11.12 -1.21
CA GLN A 52 15.65 9.77 -1.65
C GLN A 52 14.26 9.71 -2.30
N VAL A 53 13.42 10.73 -2.12
CA VAL A 53 12.11 10.78 -2.80
C VAL A 53 12.33 11.27 -4.22
N HIS A 54 12.08 10.41 -5.20
CA HIS A 54 12.27 10.73 -6.61
C HIS A 54 11.14 10.16 -7.47
N THR A 55 11.17 10.50 -8.76
CA THR A 55 10.18 10.09 -9.77
C THR A 55 8.75 10.29 -9.29
N THR A 56 8.29 11.54 -9.33
CA THR A 56 6.96 11.93 -8.87
C THR A 56 6.04 12.20 -10.06
N TRP A 57 4.80 11.75 -9.97
CA TRP A 57 3.75 12.12 -10.89
C TRP A 57 2.51 12.51 -10.10
N PHE A 58 1.77 13.47 -10.61
CA PHE A 58 0.51 13.90 -10.03
C PHE A 58 -0.48 14.25 -11.15
N PHE A 59 -1.76 14.09 -10.85
CA PHE A 59 -2.85 14.48 -11.73
C PHE A 59 -3.83 15.37 -10.97
N GLU A 60 -4.46 16.32 -11.65
CA GLU A 60 -5.43 17.25 -11.04
C GLU A 60 -6.61 16.52 -10.36
N GLU A 61 -6.89 15.31 -10.79
CA GLU A 61 -7.93 14.43 -10.24
C GLU A 61 -7.63 13.87 -8.84
N GLY A 62 -6.48 14.22 -8.23
CA GLY A 62 -6.10 13.79 -6.89
C GLY A 62 -5.41 12.44 -6.84
N PHE A 63 -4.71 12.08 -7.92
CA PHE A 63 -3.79 10.94 -7.93
C PHE A 63 -2.36 11.44 -7.81
N LEU A 64 -1.55 10.76 -7.00
CA LEU A 64 -0.15 11.08 -6.76
C LEU A 64 0.63 9.78 -6.65
N GLY A 65 1.82 9.72 -7.22
CA GLY A 65 2.75 8.63 -6.95
C GLY A 65 4.19 9.06 -6.96
N TRP A 66 5.01 8.32 -6.23
CA TRP A 66 6.41 8.60 -6.02
C TRP A 66 7.20 7.36 -5.65
N CYS A 67 8.51 7.44 -5.79
CA CYS A 67 9.45 6.40 -5.38
C CYS A 67 10.26 6.87 -4.17
N ILE A 68 10.70 5.94 -3.32
CA ILE A 68 11.59 6.23 -2.20
C ILE A 68 12.84 5.36 -2.35
N GLY A 69 13.94 6.00 -2.71
CA GLY A 69 15.18 5.36 -3.10
C GLY A 69 14.95 4.27 -4.15
N LYS A 70 15.77 3.22 -4.10
CA LYS A 70 15.61 2.05 -4.98
C LYS A 70 14.73 0.95 -4.39
N VAL A 71 13.96 1.25 -3.34
CA VAL A 71 13.38 0.22 -2.48
C VAL A 71 11.87 0.30 -2.29
N ALA A 72 11.22 1.41 -2.63
CA ALA A 72 9.77 1.53 -2.49
C ALA A 72 9.11 2.35 -3.59
N PHE A 73 7.85 2.01 -3.85
CA PHE A 73 6.94 2.72 -4.74
C PHE A 73 5.63 2.98 -3.99
N VAL A 74 5.11 4.20 -4.11
CA VAL A 74 3.85 4.62 -3.50
C VAL A 74 2.98 5.28 -4.57
N ALA A 75 1.71 4.92 -4.59
CA ALA A 75 0.67 5.61 -5.34
C ALA A 75 -0.57 5.78 -4.46
N ILE A 76 -1.21 6.93 -4.53
CA ILE A 76 -2.38 7.30 -3.74
C ILE A 76 -3.44 7.89 -4.66
N SER A 77 -4.69 7.52 -4.44
CA SER A 77 -5.85 8.24 -4.92
C SER A 77 -6.55 8.89 -3.73
N ARG A 78 -6.77 10.21 -3.78
CA ARG A 78 -7.60 10.90 -2.79
C ARG A 78 -9.03 10.35 -2.76
N GLY A 79 -9.52 9.85 -3.90
CA GLY A 79 -10.90 9.42 -4.06
C GLY A 79 -11.89 10.58 -4.16
N HIS A 80 -13.18 10.24 -4.26
CA HIS A 80 -14.27 11.20 -4.35
C HIS A 80 -14.91 11.44 -2.98
N ASP A 81 -15.03 12.71 -2.62
CA ASP A 81 -15.78 13.18 -1.47
C ASP A 81 -17.20 13.54 -1.92
N TRP A 82 -18.18 12.75 -1.49
CA TRP A 82 -19.59 12.95 -1.84
C TRP A 82 -20.23 14.16 -1.15
N SER A 83 -19.66 14.62 -0.04
CA SER A 83 -20.18 15.79 0.69
C SER A 83 -19.77 17.09 0.02
N THR A 84 -18.55 17.16 -0.50
CA THR A 84 -18.04 18.36 -1.19
C THR A 84 -18.15 18.27 -2.71
N GLY A 85 -18.45 17.10 -3.26
CA GLY A 85 -18.43 16.82 -4.70
C GLY A 85 -17.03 16.85 -5.32
N MET A 86 -15.97 16.84 -4.51
CA MET A 86 -14.58 17.01 -4.97
C MET A 86 -13.86 15.67 -5.11
N GLY A 87 -12.86 15.63 -5.99
CA GLY A 87 -12.03 14.44 -6.22
C GLY A 87 -12.64 13.45 -7.19
N SER A 88 -11.88 12.43 -7.57
CA SER A 88 -12.24 11.52 -8.64
C SER A 88 -12.80 10.18 -8.13
N LYS A 89 -13.91 9.73 -8.73
CA LYS A 89 -14.46 8.37 -8.54
C LYS A 89 -13.68 7.33 -9.34
N ARG A 90 -12.75 7.78 -10.20
CA ARG A 90 -11.98 6.94 -11.10
C ARG A 90 -10.97 6.12 -10.31
N SER A 91 -10.74 4.90 -10.78
CA SER A 91 -9.58 4.09 -10.39
C SER A 91 -8.56 4.10 -11.51
N LEU A 92 -7.29 3.90 -11.16
CA LEU A 92 -6.18 3.98 -12.11
C LEU A 92 -5.60 2.58 -12.34
N ASN A 93 -5.50 2.18 -13.61
CA ASN A 93 -4.66 1.05 -13.98
C ASN A 93 -3.20 1.48 -13.92
N LEU A 94 -2.40 0.78 -13.11
CA LEU A 94 -0.98 1.07 -12.93
C LEU A 94 -0.10 0.33 -13.95
N THR A 95 -0.65 -0.45 -14.89
CA THR A 95 0.14 -1.02 -15.98
C THR A 95 0.90 0.08 -16.73
N THR A 96 2.16 -0.20 -17.09
CA THR A 96 3.18 0.68 -17.71
C THR A 96 3.82 1.72 -16.79
N TRP A 97 3.34 1.90 -15.57
CA TRP A 97 3.95 2.82 -14.62
C TRP A 97 5.29 2.29 -14.13
N TRP A 98 6.33 3.12 -14.19
CA TRP A 98 7.68 2.75 -13.77
C TRP A 98 7.83 2.79 -12.24
N THR A 99 8.60 1.85 -11.72
CA THR A 99 9.02 1.74 -10.31
C THR A 99 10.52 1.43 -10.27
N PRO A 100 11.23 1.71 -9.16
CA PRO A 100 12.63 1.34 -9.02
C PRO A 100 12.82 -0.13 -8.63
N LEU A 101 11.72 -0.88 -8.47
CA LEU A 101 11.75 -2.24 -7.96
C LEU A 101 12.21 -3.20 -9.06
N LYS A 102 12.87 -4.27 -8.65
CA LYS A 102 13.20 -5.38 -9.55
C LYS A 102 11.93 -6.11 -9.97
N ALA A 103 12.00 -6.85 -11.07
CA ALA A 103 10.92 -7.72 -11.50
C ALA A 103 10.50 -8.68 -10.37
N GLY A 104 9.19 -8.88 -10.22
CA GLY A 104 8.64 -9.73 -9.20
C GLY A 104 7.20 -9.38 -8.82
N LEU A 105 6.65 -10.18 -7.91
CA LEU A 105 5.38 -9.91 -7.28
C LEU A 105 5.60 -9.21 -5.94
N TYR A 106 4.76 -8.23 -5.62
CA TYR A 106 4.85 -7.45 -4.38
C TYR A 106 3.48 -7.34 -3.73
N CYS A 107 3.44 -7.48 -2.41
CA CYS A 107 2.21 -7.25 -1.68
C CYS A 107 1.95 -5.75 -1.54
N ASN A 108 0.70 -5.35 -1.74
CA ASN A 108 0.28 -3.99 -1.46
C ASN A 108 0.19 -3.79 0.06
N LEU A 109 1.20 -3.17 0.66
CA LEU A 109 1.27 -2.95 2.11
C LEU A 109 0.12 -2.09 2.63
N ALA A 110 -0.46 -1.21 1.80
CA ALA A 110 -1.62 -0.43 2.21
C ALA A 110 -2.90 -1.26 2.35
N GLU A 111 -2.87 -2.50 1.88
CA GLU A 111 -3.98 -3.43 1.96
C GLU A 111 -3.75 -4.57 2.95
N GLU A 112 -2.56 -4.74 3.50
CA GLU A 112 -2.27 -5.83 4.43
C GLU A 112 -3.07 -5.71 5.75
N PHE A 113 -3.48 -6.87 6.28
CA PHE A 113 -4.17 -6.96 7.56
C PHE A 113 -3.21 -7.27 8.70
N GLY A 114 -3.49 -6.67 9.86
CA GLY A 114 -2.73 -6.94 11.07
C GLY A 114 -1.28 -6.46 11.00
N THR A 115 -0.42 -7.09 11.80
CA THR A 115 0.99 -6.70 11.87
C THR A 115 1.78 -7.43 10.79
N VAL A 116 2.29 -6.67 9.83
CA VAL A 116 3.31 -7.17 8.91
C VAL A 116 4.63 -7.36 9.68
N PRO A 117 5.24 -8.57 9.64
CA PRO A 117 6.47 -8.84 10.35
C PRO A 117 7.64 -8.05 9.75
N GLU A 118 8.80 -8.10 10.41
CA GLU A 118 10.02 -7.56 9.80
C GLU A 118 10.36 -8.31 8.51
N PRO A 119 11.01 -7.65 7.53
CA PRO A 119 11.37 -8.24 6.25
C PRO A 119 12.00 -9.65 6.33
N ARG A 120 12.90 -9.87 7.29
CA ARG A 120 13.57 -11.16 7.53
C ARG A 120 12.64 -12.30 7.94
N TYR A 121 11.42 -12.00 8.37
CA TYR A 121 10.39 -12.96 8.79
C TYR A 121 9.15 -12.88 7.89
N TRP A 122 9.25 -12.22 6.74
CA TRP A 122 8.15 -12.10 5.81
C TRP A 122 7.86 -13.45 5.15
N SER A 123 6.59 -13.86 5.12
CA SER A 123 6.18 -15.17 4.60
C SER A 123 5.86 -15.17 3.09
N HIS A 124 6.09 -14.06 2.39
CA HIS A 124 5.80 -13.89 0.96
C HIS A 124 4.35 -14.14 0.55
N ARG A 125 3.41 -14.04 1.50
CA ARG A 125 1.98 -14.19 1.24
C ARG A 125 1.26 -12.88 1.56
N CYS A 126 0.58 -12.33 0.57
CA CYS A 126 -0.24 -11.13 0.77
C CYS A 126 -1.54 -11.52 1.48
N SER A 127 -1.93 -10.75 2.48
CA SER A 127 -3.21 -10.93 3.19
C SER A 127 -4.29 -9.97 2.69
N GLY A 128 -3.89 -8.87 2.06
CA GLY A 128 -4.81 -7.80 1.68
C GLY A 128 -5.56 -8.01 0.36
N GLY A 129 -4.83 -8.43 -0.66
CA GLY A 129 -5.34 -8.46 -2.03
C GLY A 129 -4.35 -9.09 -2.99
N PRO A 130 -4.66 -9.10 -4.30
CA PRO A 130 -3.75 -9.65 -5.30
C PRO A 130 -2.43 -8.87 -5.31
N PRO A 131 -1.28 -9.55 -5.47
CA PRO A 131 0.00 -8.88 -5.57
C PRO A 131 0.09 -8.00 -6.82
N VAL A 132 0.89 -6.94 -6.73
CA VAL A 132 1.29 -6.12 -7.87
C VAL A 132 2.50 -6.76 -8.54
N GLU A 133 2.45 -6.89 -9.86
CA GLU A 133 3.53 -7.47 -10.66
C GLU A 133 4.33 -6.38 -11.34
N VAL A 134 5.64 -6.42 -11.11
CA VAL A 134 6.64 -5.57 -11.75
C VAL A 134 7.41 -6.42 -12.77
N GLY A 135 7.54 -5.92 -13.99
CA GLY A 135 8.29 -6.56 -15.06
C GLY A 135 9.78 -6.27 -15.02
N GLU A 136 10.54 -6.83 -15.96
CA GLU A 136 12.01 -6.72 -16.04
C GLU A 136 12.53 -5.29 -16.11
N ASN A 137 11.78 -4.39 -16.74
CA ASN A 137 12.16 -2.98 -16.89
C ASN A 137 11.74 -2.09 -15.70
N GLY A 138 11.29 -2.68 -14.59
CA GLY A 138 10.79 -1.96 -13.43
C GLY A 138 9.38 -1.39 -13.61
N THR A 139 8.74 -1.61 -14.76
CA THR A 139 7.36 -1.20 -15.02
C THR A 139 6.37 -2.17 -14.41
N ILE A 140 5.29 -1.64 -13.84
CA ILE A 140 4.16 -2.46 -13.39
C ILE A 140 3.52 -3.07 -14.64
N VAL A 141 3.39 -4.39 -14.66
CA VAL A 141 2.68 -5.12 -15.73
C VAL A 141 1.24 -5.42 -15.30
N ARG A 142 1.01 -5.59 -14.00
CA ARG A 142 -0.32 -5.80 -13.41
C ARG A 142 -0.40 -5.12 -12.05
N GLY A 143 -1.28 -4.12 -11.95
CA GLY A 143 -1.53 -3.39 -10.72
C GLY A 143 -2.69 -2.42 -10.88
N PHE A 144 -3.42 -2.18 -9.80
CA PHE A 144 -4.62 -1.36 -9.81
C PHE A 144 -4.66 -0.47 -8.58
N LEU A 145 -4.91 0.81 -8.78
CA LEU A 145 -5.10 1.79 -7.71
C LEU A 145 -6.59 2.15 -7.65
N ALA A 146 -7.28 1.64 -6.64
CA ALA A 146 -8.68 1.99 -6.40
C ALA A 146 -8.84 3.49 -6.07
N SER A 147 -9.97 4.07 -6.46
CA SER A 147 -10.40 5.40 -5.98
C SER A 147 -10.41 5.43 -4.45
N GLY A 148 -9.76 6.43 -3.85
CA GLY A 148 -9.63 6.56 -2.39
C GLY A 148 -8.64 5.56 -1.75
N GLY A 149 -7.96 4.75 -2.58
CA GLY A 149 -7.03 3.73 -2.14
C GLY A 149 -5.56 4.16 -2.24
N MET A 150 -4.70 3.21 -1.88
CA MET A 150 -3.25 3.35 -1.96
C MET A 150 -2.63 2.05 -2.49
N VAL A 151 -1.56 2.18 -3.25
CA VAL A 151 -0.67 1.07 -3.61
C VAL A 151 0.70 1.39 -3.04
N VAL A 152 1.18 0.55 -2.14
CA VAL A 152 2.47 0.74 -1.47
C VAL A 152 3.28 -0.54 -1.57
N LEU A 153 4.38 -0.48 -2.29
CA LEU A 153 5.27 -1.60 -2.54
C LEU A 153 6.64 -1.32 -1.94
N HIS A 154 7.30 -2.38 -1.46
CA HIS A 154 8.67 -2.29 -1.01
C HIS A 154 9.43 -3.57 -1.33
N ALA A 155 10.71 -3.44 -1.70
CA ALA A 155 11.56 -4.50 -2.25
C ALA A 155 11.56 -5.80 -1.41
N ASN A 156 11.49 -5.68 -0.09
CA ASN A 156 11.54 -6.85 0.81
C ASN A 156 10.16 -7.44 1.17
N TYR A 157 9.05 -6.89 0.67
CA TYR A 157 7.71 -7.43 0.88
C TYR A 157 7.18 -8.02 -0.44
N SER A 158 7.99 -8.88 -1.04
CA SER A 158 7.65 -9.61 -2.25
C SER A 158 6.66 -10.73 -1.96
N ALA A 159 5.88 -11.13 -2.96
CA ALA A 159 4.97 -12.26 -2.89
C ALA A 159 5.48 -13.45 -3.71
N VAL A 160 5.01 -14.65 -3.39
CA VAL A 160 5.15 -15.82 -4.26
C VAL A 160 3.97 -15.92 -5.22
N ARG A 161 4.19 -16.46 -6.42
CA ARG A 161 3.09 -16.86 -7.31
C ARG A 161 2.32 -17.98 -6.62
N GLU A 162 0.99 -17.86 -6.61
CA GLU A 162 0.11 -18.92 -6.10
C GLU A 162 0.39 -20.20 -6.90
N GLY A 163 0.86 -21.26 -6.22
CA GLY A 163 1.29 -22.52 -6.83
C GLY A 163 2.78 -22.67 -7.15
N SER A 164 3.64 -21.71 -6.79
CA SER A 164 5.10 -21.87 -6.85
C SER A 164 5.67 -22.36 -5.50
N GLU A 165 6.34 -23.51 -5.49
CA GLU A 165 7.07 -24.00 -4.32
C GLU A 165 8.18 -23.00 -3.93
N VAL A 166 8.29 -22.73 -2.63
CA VAL A 166 9.40 -21.99 -2.06
C VAL A 166 10.63 -22.89 -2.10
N VAL A 167 11.45 -22.77 -3.14
CA VAL A 167 12.80 -23.34 -3.10
C VAL A 167 13.60 -22.48 -2.14
N GLY A 168 13.82 -23.00 -0.93
CA GLY A 168 14.56 -22.32 0.12
C GLY A 168 15.93 -21.87 -0.38
N LEU A 169 16.28 -20.61 -0.09
CA LEU A 169 17.66 -20.16 -0.13
C LEU A 169 18.39 -20.90 1.00
N VAL A 170 19.20 -21.89 0.64
CA VAL A 170 20.22 -22.47 1.50
C VAL A 170 21.41 -21.51 1.46
N ASP A 171 21.93 -21.16 2.64
CA ASP A 171 23.10 -20.30 2.86
C ASP A 171 24.33 -20.72 2.04
#